data_AF-U5CMW1-F1
#
_entry.id   AF-U5CMW1-F1
#
_cell.length_a   1.000
_cell.length_b   1.000
_cell.length_c   1.000
_cell.angle_alpha   90.00
_cell.angle_beta   90.00
_cell.angle_gamma   90.00
#
_symmetry.space_group_name_H-M   'P 1'
#
loop_
_entity.id
_entity.type
_entity.pdbx_description
1 polymer ?
#
loop_
_entity_poly.entity_id
_entity_poly.type
_entity_poly.pdbx_seq_one_letter_code
_entity_poly.pdbx_strand_id
1 'polypeptide(L)'
;MAQIRVSGLAILAMVVLSNCAADAQLLLCAQVNVLLLPCRASILDSTILPTSTCCSSLQALAILSVGPPDQRKGCCQCCKNYLLSLNILIALNLFNQCNCNPGFPLDPNFDCNS
;
A
#
# COMPACT_ATOMS: atom_id res chain seq x y z
N MET A 1 -4.17 -48.02 -11.92
CA MET A 1 -5.09 -47.09 -11.21
C MET A 1 -4.34 -46.23 -10.17
N ALA A 2 -3.22 -45.60 -10.52
CA ALA A 2 -2.37 -44.84 -9.56
C ALA A 2 -2.03 -43.40 -10.00
N GLN A 3 -2.59 -42.92 -11.12
CA GLN A 3 -2.27 -41.60 -11.69
C GLN A 3 -3.30 -40.51 -11.30
N ILE A 4 -4.41 -40.87 -10.67
CA ILE A 4 -5.52 -39.94 -10.37
C ILE A 4 -5.33 -39.24 -9.00
N ARG A 5 -4.51 -39.78 -8.10
CA ARG A 5 -4.35 -39.28 -6.72
C ARG A 5 -3.33 -38.14 -6.59
N VAL A 6 -2.34 -38.06 -7.49
CA VAL A 6 -1.26 -37.06 -7.40
C VAL A 6 -1.73 -35.68 -7.85
N SER A 7 -2.71 -35.62 -8.76
CA SER A 7 -3.23 -34.35 -9.30
C SER A 7 -3.99 -33.54 -8.25
N GLY A 8 -4.78 -34.17 -7.38
CA GLY A 8 -5.56 -33.46 -6.36
C GLY A 8 -4.72 -32.74 -5.30
N LEU A 9 -3.62 -33.34 -4.85
CA LEU A 9 -2.73 -32.71 -3.86
C LEU A 9 -1.93 -31.54 -4.43
N ALA A 10 -1.48 -31.64 -5.69
CA ALA A 10 -0.74 -30.56 -6.34
C ALA A 10 -1.62 -29.32 -6.56
N ILE A 11 -2.90 -29.52 -6.92
CA ILE A 11 -3.86 -28.43 -7.11
C ILE A 11 -4.21 -27.79 -5.75
N LEU A 12 -4.42 -28.58 -4.68
CA LEU A 12 -4.68 -28.04 -3.34
C LEU A 12 -3.49 -27.24 -2.80
N ALA A 13 -2.25 -27.70 -3.01
CA ALA A 13 -1.06 -26.98 -2.56
C ALA A 13 -0.91 -25.61 -3.24
N MET A 14 -1.20 -25.51 -4.54
CA MET A 14 -1.17 -24.23 -5.27
C MET A 14 -2.28 -23.26 -4.82
N VAL A 15 -3.48 -23.76 -4.50
CA VAL A 15 -4.59 -22.94 -4.00
C VAL A 15 -4.27 -22.36 -2.62
N VAL A 16 -3.71 -23.17 -1.71
CA VAL A 16 -3.35 -22.71 -0.36
C VAL A 16 -2.24 -21.63 -0.42
N LEU A 17 -1.23 -21.79 -1.28
CA LEU A 17 -0.15 -20.81 -1.43
C LEU A 17 -0.61 -19.47 -2.03
N SER A 18 -1.57 -19.48 -2.95
CA SER A 18 -2.15 -18.25 -3.52
C SER A 18 -2.96 -17.44 -2.51
N ASN A 19 -3.61 -18.11 -1.54
CA ASN A 19 -4.35 -17.43 -0.48
C ASN A 19 -3.44 -16.68 0.51
N CYS A 20 -2.22 -17.18 0.76
CA CYS A 20 -1.23 -16.56 1.65
C CYS A 20 -0.78 -15.17 1.18
N ALA A 21 -0.60 -15.02 -0.14
CA ALA A 21 -0.13 -13.77 -0.72
C ALA A 21 -1.21 -12.68 -0.74
N ALA A 22 -2.48 -13.08 -0.89
CA ALA A 22 -3.61 -12.17 -0.86
C ALA A 22 -3.84 -11.58 0.55
N ASP A 23 -3.65 -12.38 1.61
CA ASP A 23 -3.81 -11.88 2.98
C ASP A 23 -2.70 -10.91 3.39
N ALA A 24 -1.44 -11.17 3.00
CA ALA A 24 -0.33 -10.28 3.31
C ALA A 24 -0.51 -8.89 2.68
N GLN A 25 -0.98 -8.83 1.42
CA GLN A 25 -1.25 -7.56 0.75
C GLN A 25 -2.46 -6.83 1.35
N LEU A 26 -3.53 -7.56 1.69
CA LEU A 26 -4.70 -6.98 2.36
C LEU A 26 -4.34 -6.39 3.72
N LEU A 27 -3.55 -7.10 4.52
CA LEU A 27 -3.07 -6.63 5.81
C LEU A 27 -2.19 -5.39 5.66
N LEU A 28 -1.31 -5.37 4.66
CA LEU A 28 -0.47 -4.22 4.34
C LEU A 28 -1.31 -3.00 3.94
N CYS A 29 -2.34 -3.17 3.11
CA CYS A 29 -3.25 -2.09 2.76
C CYS A 29 -4.07 -1.59 3.96
N ALA A 30 -4.50 -2.49 4.85
CA ALA A 30 -5.17 -2.09 6.09
C ALA A 30 -4.25 -1.23 6.96
N GLN A 31 -2.96 -1.59 7.05
CA GLN A 31 -1.96 -0.81 7.77
C GLN A 31 -1.73 0.57 7.12
N VAL A 32 -1.61 0.63 5.79
CA VAL A 32 -1.52 1.88 5.03
C VAL A 32 -2.72 2.79 5.30
N ASN A 33 -3.94 2.25 5.27
CA ASN A 33 -5.16 3.02 5.52
C ASN A 33 -5.18 3.63 6.93
N VAL A 34 -4.75 2.87 7.95
CA VAL A 34 -4.65 3.38 9.33
C VAL A 34 -3.62 4.50 9.43
N LEU A 35 -2.48 4.38 8.76
CA LEU A 35 -1.42 5.40 8.73
C LEU A 35 -1.85 6.67 7.95
N LEU A 36 -2.70 6.54 6.93
CA LEU A 36 -3.21 7.68 6.17
C LEU A 36 -4.44 8.33 6.82
N LEU A 37 -5.07 7.68 7.80
CA LEU A 37 -6.21 8.22 8.53
C LEU A 37 -5.97 9.61 9.15
N PRO A 38 -4.85 9.87 9.88
CA PRO A 38 -4.56 11.20 10.43
C PRO A 38 -4.26 12.25 9.35
N CYS A 39 -3.95 11.84 8.12
CA CYS A 39 -3.68 12.73 6.99
C CYS A 39 -4.93 13.07 6.18
N ARG A 40 -6.09 12.48 6.47
CA ARG A 40 -7.30 12.59 5.64
C ARG A 40 -7.71 14.03 5.33
N ALA A 41 -7.64 14.94 6.30
CA ALA A 41 -8.00 16.33 6.07
C ALA A 41 -7.12 16.97 4.99
N SER A 42 -5.79 16.80 5.08
CA SER A 42 -4.82 17.29 4.08
C SER A 42 -4.86 16.56 2.74
N ILE A 43 -5.36 15.31 2.74
CA ILE A 43 -5.57 14.53 1.51
C ILE A 43 -6.79 15.05 0.74
N LEU A 44 -7.87 15.38 1.45
CA LEU A 44 -9.11 15.88 0.86
C LEU A 44 -9.02 17.37 0.49
N ASP A 45 -8.20 18.14 1.21
CA ASP A 45 -8.00 19.56 0.99
C ASP A 45 -6.51 19.89 1.09
N SER A 46 -5.90 20.23 -0.05
CA SER A 46 -4.48 20.56 -0.15
C SER A 46 -4.09 21.88 0.52
N THR A 47 -5.08 22.70 0.92
CA THR A 47 -4.83 23.92 1.70
C THR A 47 -4.61 23.62 3.19
N ILE A 48 -5.01 22.43 3.66
CA ILE A 48 -4.82 22.00 5.05
C ILE A 48 -3.44 21.38 5.20
N LEU A 49 -2.57 22.02 5.98
CA LEU A 49 -1.24 21.48 6.28
C LEU A 49 -1.33 20.18 7.09
N PRO A 50 -0.44 19.20 6.83
CA PRO A 50 -0.40 17.96 7.59
C PRO A 50 -0.05 18.23 9.05
N THR A 51 -0.81 17.59 9.95
CA THR A 51 -0.52 17.63 11.39
C THR A 51 0.76 16.86 11.70
N SER A 52 1.37 17.11 12.87
CA SER A 52 2.52 16.33 13.34
C SER A 52 2.21 14.82 13.36
N THR A 53 1.01 14.44 13.79
CA THR A 53 0.54 13.03 13.79
C THR A 53 0.46 12.44 12.37
N CYS A 54 -0.01 13.23 11.39
CA CYS A 54 0.02 12.81 9.99
C CYS A 54 1.46 12.58 9.52
N CYS A 55 2.37 13.51 9.79
CA CYS A 55 3.76 13.36 9.38
C CYS A 55 4.46 12.17 10.04
N SER A 56 4.23 11.91 11.33
CA SER A 56 4.75 10.70 11.99
C SER A 56 4.21 9.41 11.35
N SER A 57 2.95 9.42 10.91
CA SER A 57 2.34 8.26 10.26
C SER A 57 2.87 8.06 8.83
N LEU A 58 3.10 9.16 8.09
CA LEU A 58 3.76 9.11 6.78
C LEU A 58 5.23 8.69 6.89
N GLN A 59 5.90 9.03 7.98
CA GLN A 59 7.26 8.57 8.25
C GLN A 59 7.28 7.06 8.54
N ALA A 60 6.34 6.56 9.34
CA ALA A 60 6.17 5.12 9.54
C ALA A 60 5.88 4.39 8.22
N LEU A 61 5.02 4.98 7.37
CA LEU A 61 4.75 4.47 6.04
C LEU A 61 6.01 4.47 5.15
N ALA A 62 6.83 5.51 5.23
CA ALA A 62 8.10 5.58 4.50
C ALA A 62 9.08 4.49 4.94
N ILE A 63 9.14 4.17 6.23
CA ILE A 63 9.95 3.07 6.76
C ILE A 63 9.44 1.72 6.23
N LEU A 64 8.12 1.51 6.17
CA LEU A 64 7.53 0.28 5.60
C LEU A 64 7.89 0.09 4.12
N SER A 65 8.03 1.17 3.36
CA SER A 65 8.38 1.13 1.95
C SER A 65 9.88 0.99 1.64
N VAL A 66 10.77 1.14 2.63
CA VAL A 66 12.22 0.91 2.48
C VAL A 66 12.56 -0.60 2.45
N GLY A 67 11.59 -1.47 2.71
CA GLY A 67 11.72 -2.92 2.65
C GLY A 67 11.97 -3.51 1.25
N PRO A 68 11.85 -4.84 1.10
CA PRO A 68 12.02 -5.53 -0.18
C PRO A 68 11.14 -4.92 -1.30
N PRO A 69 11.54 -5.07 -2.57
CA PRO A 69 10.85 -4.45 -3.70
C PRO A 69 9.35 -4.80 -3.74
N ASP A 70 8.97 -6.03 -3.42
CA ASP A 70 7.55 -6.42 -3.37
C ASP A 70 6.75 -5.70 -2.28
N GLN A 71 7.36 -5.43 -1.12
CA GLN A 71 6.73 -4.65 -0.06
C GLN A 71 6.55 -3.19 -0.48
N ARG A 72 7.57 -2.59 -1.12
CA ARG A 72 7.48 -1.24 -1.67
C ARG A 72 6.36 -1.13 -2.72
N LYS A 73 6.29 -2.10 -3.63
CA LYS A 73 5.22 -2.21 -4.65
C LYS A 73 3.85 -2.32 -3.99
N GLY A 74 3.72 -3.18 -2.99
CA GLY A 74 2.51 -3.33 -2.18
C GLY A 74 2.09 -2.01 -1.53
N CYS A 75 3.00 -1.32 -0.84
CA CYS A 75 2.73 -0.03 -0.19
C CYS A 75 2.24 1.01 -1.20
N CYS A 76 2.90 1.11 -2.36
CA CYS A 76 2.51 2.01 -3.44
C CYS A 76 1.10 1.69 -3.97
N GLN A 77 0.80 0.42 -4.25
CA GLN A 77 -0.52 -0.02 -4.72
C GLN A 77 -1.62 0.28 -3.69
N CYS A 78 -1.35 0.05 -2.41
CA CYS A 78 -2.28 0.36 -1.32
C CYS A 78 -2.54 1.87 -1.20
N CYS A 79 -1.49 2.70 -1.28
CA CYS A 79 -1.64 4.16 -1.26
C CYS A 79 -2.48 4.65 -2.45
N LYS A 80 -2.20 4.14 -3.65
CA LYS A 80 -2.98 4.43 -4.86
C LYS A 80 -4.45 4.08 -4.69
N ASN A 81 -4.76 2.85 -4.24
CA ASN A 81 -6.13 2.40 -4.02
C ASN A 81 -6.86 3.25 -2.97
N TYR A 82 -6.16 3.68 -1.92
CA TYR A 82 -6.70 4.58 -0.92
C TYR A 82 -7.10 5.94 -1.51
N LEU A 83 -6.22 6.55 -2.33
CA LEU A 83 -6.51 7.82 -3.01
C LEU A 83 -7.70 7.69 -3.97
N LEU A 84 -7.73 6.63 -4.77
CA LEU A 84 -8.84 6.34 -5.68
C LEU A 84 -10.16 6.13 -4.93
N SER A 85 -10.14 5.45 -3.78
CA SER A 85 -11.32 5.29 -2.91
C SER A 85 -11.85 6.61 -2.36
N LEU A 86 -11.00 7.63 -2.25
CA LEU A 86 -11.38 8.99 -1.86
C LEU A 86 -11.66 9.90 -3.07
N ASN A 87 -11.66 9.34 -4.28
CA ASN A 87 -11.80 10.07 -5.54
C ASN A 87 -10.74 11.18 -5.74
N ILE A 88 -9.56 10.97 -5.16
CA ILE A 88 -8.39 11.83 -5.37
C ILE A 88 -7.68 11.35 -6.62
N LEU A 89 -7.63 12.22 -7.63
CA LEU A 89 -7.07 11.94 -8.96
C LEU A 89 -5.78 12.73 -9.24
N ILE A 90 -5.29 13.46 -8.25
CA ILE A 90 -4.10 14.31 -8.34
C ILE A 90 -2.99 13.81 -7.42
N ALA A 91 -1.75 14.12 -7.78
CA ALA A 91 -0.59 13.89 -6.93
C ALA A 91 -0.64 14.79 -5.69
N LEU A 92 -0.30 14.21 -4.53
CA LEU A 92 -0.26 14.92 -3.26
C LEU A 92 1.18 15.09 -2.79
N ASN A 93 1.53 16.30 -2.39
CA ASN A 93 2.89 16.62 -1.94
C ASN A 93 3.13 16.32 -0.44
N LEU A 94 2.36 15.43 0.16
CA LEU A 94 2.36 15.20 1.62
C LEU A 94 3.69 14.65 2.13
N PHE A 95 4.32 13.73 1.37
CA PHE A 95 5.65 13.21 1.74
C PHE A 95 6.69 14.33 1.81
N ASN A 96 6.71 15.24 0.84
CA ASN A 96 7.64 16.37 0.84
C ASN A 96 7.33 17.37 1.96
N GLN A 97 6.04 17.69 2.19
CA GLN A 97 5.62 18.57 3.28
C GLN A 97 6.01 18.02 4.66
N CYS A 98 6.03 16.70 4.82
CA CYS A 98 6.47 16.01 6.03
C CYS A 98 7.95 15.60 6.00
N ASN A 99 8.72 16.01 4.99
CA ASN A 99 10.14 15.70 4.82
C ASN A 99 10.46 14.20 4.89
N CYS A 100 9.59 13.38 4.30
CA CYS A 100 9.68 11.91 4.24
C CYS A 100 9.91 11.46 2.80
N ASN A 101 10.65 10.36 2.60
CA ASN A 101 10.88 9.78 1.28
C ASN A 101 10.66 8.25 1.28
N PRO A 102 9.48 7.77 0.88
CA PRO A 102 9.18 6.34 0.75
C PRO A 102 9.76 5.70 -0.53
N GLY A 103 10.38 6.48 -1.42
CA GLY A 103 10.85 5.99 -2.73
C GLY A 103 9.77 5.92 -3.81
N PHE A 104 8.57 6.43 -3.56
CA PHE A 104 7.50 6.63 -4.54
C PHE A 104 6.68 7.89 -4.20
N PRO A 105 6.07 8.59 -5.17
CA PRO A 105 5.20 9.73 -4.89
C PRO A 105 3.82 9.27 -4.42
N LEU A 106 3.13 10.12 -3.63
CA LEU A 106 1.73 9.89 -3.25
C LEU A 106 0.82 10.33 -4.41
N ASP A 107 0.75 9.52 -5.46
CA ASP A 107 0.05 9.85 -6.70
C ASP A 107 -0.78 8.64 -7.20
N PRO A 108 -2.09 8.82 -7.44
CA PRO A 108 -2.97 7.76 -7.93
C PRO A 108 -2.61 7.26 -9.34
N ASN A 109 -1.83 8.02 -10.11
CA ASN A 109 -1.42 7.68 -11.47
C ASN A 109 0.00 7.13 -11.56
N PHE A 110 0.74 7.09 -10.45
CA PHE A 110 2.11 6.58 -10.45
C PHE A 110 2.16 5.07 -10.75
N ASP A 111 3.16 4.65 -11.52
CA ASP A 111 3.39 3.23 -11.80
C ASP A 111 4.19 2.59 -10.67
N CYS A 112 3.49 1.81 -9.84
CA CYS A 112 4.09 1.11 -8.72
C CYS A 112 5.00 -0.07 -9.11
N ASN A 113 5.13 -0.44 -10.39
CA ASN A 113 5.95 -1.57 -10.82
C ASN A 113 7.40 -1.20 -11.12
N SER A 114 7.73 0.09 -11.14
CA SER A 114 9.10 0.62 -11.33
C SER A 114 10.02 0.44 -10.12
#